data_AF-A0A0F8ZHM6-F1
#
_entry.id   AF-A0A0F8ZHM6-F1
#
_cell.length_a   1.000
_cell.length_b   1.000
_cell.length_c   1.000
_cell.angle_alpha   90.00
_cell.angle_beta   90.00
_cell.angle_gamma   90.00
#
_symmetry.space_group_name_H-M   'P 1'
#
loop_
_entity.id
_entity.type
_entity.pdbx_description
1 polymer ?
#
loop_
_entity_poly.entity_id
_entity_poly.type
_entity_poly.pdbx_seq_one_letter_code
_entity_poly.pdbx_strand_id
1 'polypeptide(L)' 'SMVIIRGGRVRDLPGVRYHIVRGVLDCAGTANRKQGRSKYGAKKSK' A
#
# COMPACT_ATOMS: atom_id res chain seq x y z
N SER A 1 -4.98 2.18 -15.35
CA SER A 1 -4.01 2.07 -14.25
C SER A 1 -3.89 0.63 -13.80
N MET A 2 -2.68 0.09 -13.78
CA MET A 2 -2.36 -1.28 -13.35
C MET A 2 -1.77 -1.27 -11.93
N VAL A 3 -2.23 -2.17 -11.07
CA VAL A 3 -1.78 -2.27 -9.67
C VAL A 3 -1.53 -3.70 -9.26
N ILE A 4 -0.60 -3.90 -8.33
CA ILE A 4 -0.35 -5.20 -7.70
C ILE A 4 -1.23 -5.35 -6.46
N ILE A 5 -1.83 -6.52 -6.31
CA ILE A 5 -2.72 -6.88 -5.21
C ILE A 5 -2.02 -7.90 -4.31
N ARG A 6 -2.15 -7.74 -2.99
CA ARG A 6 -1.73 -8.75 -1.99
C ARG A 6 -2.92 -9.25 -1.19
N GLY A 7 -2.82 -10.47 -0.67
CA GLY A 7 -3.82 -11.04 0.22
C GLY A 7 -3.97 -10.25 1.53
N GLY A 8 -5.19 -10.25 2.07
CA GLY A 8 -5.50 -9.74 3.40
C GLY A 8 -6.90 -9.15 3.47
N ARG A 9 -7.72 -9.69 4.38
CA ARG A 9 -9.09 -9.23 4.61
C ARG A 9 -9.08 -7.92 5.40
N VAL A 10 -9.81 -6.93 4.90
CA VAL A 10 -10.18 -5.76 5.70
C VAL A 10 -11.33 -6.18 6.60
N ARG A 11 -11.10 -6.19 7.91
CA ARG A 11 -12.10 -6.70 8.87
C ARG A 11 -13.37 -5.84 8.88
N ASP A 12 -13.22 -4.55 8.60
CA ASP A 12 -14.29 -3.56 8.71
C ASP A 12 -15.28 -3.60 7.53
N LEU A 13 -14.92 -4.26 6.43
CA LEU A 13 -15.71 -4.26 5.20
C LEU A 13 -16.05 -5.69 4.74
N PRO A 14 -17.34 -6.04 4.61
CA PRO A 14 -17.73 -7.31 4.01
C PRO A 14 -17.39 -7.30 2.51
N GLY A 15 -16.75 -8.37 2.04
CA GLY A 15 -16.38 -8.53 0.62
C GLY A 15 -14.97 -8.03 0.25
N VAL A 16 -14.31 -7.21 1.07
CA VAL A 16 -12.95 -6.71 0.77
C VAL A 16 -11.89 -7.66 1.34
N ARG A 17 -11.34 -8.50 0.46
CA ARG A 17 -10.39 -9.59 0.82
C ARG A 17 -8.94 -9.32 0.48
N TYR A 18 -8.65 -8.18 -0.15
CA TYR A 18 -7.34 -7.88 -0.67
C TYR A 18 -6.92 -6.44 -0.41
N HIS A 19 -5.60 -6.21 -0.41
CA HIS A 19 -5.00 -4.89 -0.31
C HIS A 19 -4.17 -4.57 -1.54
N ILE A 20 -4.08 -3.28 -1.87
CA ILE A 20 -3.20 -2.79 -2.93
C ILE A 20 -1.78 -2.61 -2.37
N VAL A 21 -0.77 -3.05 -3.11
CA VAL A 21 0.63 -2.77 -2.80
C VAL A 21 0.96 -1.35 -3.25
N ARG A 22 1.41 -0.51 -2.30
CA ARG A 22 1.74 0.90 -2.57
C ARG A 22 3.22 1.05 -2.91
N GLY A 23 3.53 1.97 -3.81
CA GLY A 23 4.89 2.24 -4.28
C GLY A 23 5.36 1.32 -5.43
N VAL A 24 4.44 0.62 -6.10
CA VAL A 24 4.72 -0.28 -7.23
C VAL A 24 3.67 -0.06 -8.33
N LEU A 25 4.11 -0.17 -9.60
CA LEU A 25 3.32 0.20 -10.79
C LEU A 25 2.74 1.62 -10.66
N ASP A 26 1.49 1.82 -11.04
CA ASP A 26 0.85 3.15 -11.08
C ASP A 26 0.45 3.66 -9.69
N CYS A 27 0.64 2.86 -8.63
CA CYS A 27 0.21 3.22 -7.28
C CYS A 27 1.33 3.90 -6.48
N ALA A 28 1.30 5.23 -6.42
CA ALA A 28 2.29 6.02 -5.68
C ALA A 28 2.30 5.71 -4.17
N GLY A 29 3.50 5.77 -3.58
CA GLY A 29 3.71 5.65 -2.14
C GLY A 29 3.20 6.88 -1.38
N THR A 30 3.02 6.74 -0.07
CA THR A 30 2.54 7.85 0.78
C THR A 30 3.67 8.85 1.07
N ALA A 31 3.45 10.13 0.77
CA ALA A 31 4.38 11.20 1.11
C ALA A 31 4.51 11.39 2.62
N ASN A 32 5.70 11.79 3.09
CA ASN A 32 5.98 12.17 4.49
C ASN A 32 5.72 11.09 5.56
N ARG A 33 5.56 9.82 5.18
CA ARG A 33 5.45 8.72 6.14
C ARG A 33 6.83 8.44 6.76
N LYS A 34 6.98 8.72 8.06
CA LYS A 34 8.26 8.49 8.78
C LYS A 34 8.41 7.07 9.35
N GLN A 35 7.30 6.42 9.73
CA GLN A 35 7.27 5.06 10.31
C GLN A 35 6.43 4.10 9.45
N GLY A 36 6.77 2.80 9.46
CA GLY A 36 6.04 1.79 8.67
C GLY A 36 6.15 1.98 7.16
N ARG A 37 7.24 2.60 6.70
CA ARG A 37 7.48 3.02 5.32
C ARG A 37 7.41 1.91 4.29
N SER A 38 7.88 0.71 4.65
CA SER A 38 7.90 -0.47 3.79
C SER A 38 6.51 -0.90 3.33
N LYS A 39 5.48 -0.72 4.16
CA LYS A 39 4.10 -1.09 3.82
C LYS A 39 3.45 -0.11 2.84
N TYR A 40 3.85 1.15 2.87
CA TYR A 40 3.19 2.25 2.15
C TYR A 40 4.05 2.83 1.02
N GLY A 41 5.17 2.18 0.67
CA GLY A 41 6.02 2.59 -0.44
C GLY A 41 6.72 3.94 -0.23
N ALA A 42 6.94 4.36 1.02
CA ALA A 42 7.61 5.61 1.32
C ALA A 42 9.14 5.40 1.35
N LYS A 43 9.90 6.20 0.60
CA LYS A 43 11.37 6.14 0.63
C LYS A 43 11.93 6.74 1.91
N LYS A 44 13.11 6.29 2.33
CA LYS A 44 13.84 6.92 3.44
C LYS A 44 14.31 8.30 2.98
N SER A 45 13.92 9.34 3.72
CA SER A 45 14.53 10.66 3.57
C SER A 45 16.03 10.51 3.85
N LYS A 46 16.85 10.95 2.90
CA LYS A 46 18.30 11.06 3.11
C LYS A 46 18.58 12.17 4.11
#